data_AF-A0A2M9I9R2-F1
#
_entry.id   AF-A0A2M9I9R2-F1
#
_cell.length_a   1.000
_cell.length_b   1.000
_cell.length_c   1.000
_cell.angle_alpha   90.00
_cell.angle_beta   90.00
_cell.angle_gamma   90.00
#
_symmetry.space_group_name_H-M   'P 1'
#
loop_
_entity.id
_entity.type
_entity.pdbx_description
1 polymer ?
#
loop_
_entity_poly.entity_id
_entity_poly.type
_entity_poly.pdbx_seq_one_letter_code
_entity_poly.pdbx_strand_id
1 'polypeptide(L)' 'MSEVYAFIEAEKTTHHVALLCRLLKVARSSFYAWLAGEKTRRARQVADDVLAHEITVLHLVGSGTA' A
#
# COMPACT_ATOMS: atom_id res chain seq x y z
N MET A 1 -1.97 -8.88 4.49
CA MET A 1 -3.41 -8.50 4.38
C MET A 1 -3.67 -7.47 3.28
N SER A 2 -2.79 -6.49 3.05
CA SER A 2 -3.00 -5.49 1.97
C SER A 2 -3.00 -6.11 0.57
N GLU A 3 -2.21 -7.15 0.29
CA GLU A 3 -2.13 -7.78 -1.04
C GLU A 3 -3.48 -8.33 -1.52
N VAL A 4 -4.25 -8.97 -0.63
CA VAL A 4 -5.59 -9.46 -0.94
C VAL A 4 -6.52 -8.30 -1.32
N TYR A 5 -6.46 -7.20 -0.59
CA TYR A 5 -7.29 -6.03 -0.89
C TYR A 5 -6.81 -5.25 -2.12
N ALA A 6 -5.50 -5.21 -2.37
CA ALA A 6 -4.92 -4.63 -3.58
C ALA A 6 -5.33 -5.42 -4.82
N PHE A 7 -5.36 -6.75 -4.73
CA PHE A 7 -5.91 -7.61 -5.78
C PHE A 7 -7.40 -7.34 -6.02
N ILE A 8 -8.22 -7.26 -4.96
CA ILE A 8 -9.64 -6.92 -5.10
C ILE A 8 -9.82 -5.54 -5.76
N GLU A 9 -9.01 -4.55 -5.38
CA GLU A 9 -9.05 -3.20 -5.93
C GLU A 9 -8.65 -3.16 -7.42
N ALA A 10 -7.69 -3.99 -7.83
CA ALA A 10 -7.26 -4.11 -9.22
C ALA A 10 -8.34 -4.81 -10.09
N GLU A 11 -8.99 -5.85 -9.56
CA GLU A 11 -9.93 -6.69 -10.31
C GLU A 11 -11.39 -6.19 -10.27
N LYS A 12 -11.72 -5.21 -9.43
CA LYS A 12 -13.12 -4.75 -9.24
C LYS A 12 -13.79 -4.20 -10.49
N THR A 13 -13.02 -3.77 -11.49
CA THR A 13 -13.53 -3.27 -12.77
C THR A 13 -13.99 -4.39 -13.69
N THR A 14 -13.41 -5.58 -13.52
CA THR A 14 -13.67 -6.78 -14.32
C THR A 14 -14.64 -7.72 -13.59
N HIS A 15 -14.58 -7.75 -12.27
CA HIS A 15 -15.33 -8.68 -11.43
C HIS A 15 -16.04 -7.96 -10.28
N HIS A 16 -17.23 -8.43 -9.90
CA HIS A 16 -17.94 -7.86 -8.76
C HIS A 16 -17.16 -8.06 -7.46
N VAL A 17 -16.96 -6.98 -6.69
CA VAL A 17 -16.30 -7.02 -5.37
C VAL A 17 -16.90 -8.10 -4.45
N ALA A 18 -18.22 -8.30 -4.47
CA ALA A 18 -18.86 -9.34 -3.68
C ALA A 18 -18.44 -10.77 -4.06
N LEU A 19 -18.16 -11.02 -5.35
CA LEU A 19 -17.62 -12.29 -5.82
C LEU A 19 -16.19 -12.47 -5.34
N LEU A 20 -15.35 -11.46 -5.53
CA LEU A 20 -13.94 -11.47 -5.12
C LEU A 20 -13.79 -11.67 -3.59
N CYS A 21 -14.56 -10.94 -2.78
CA CYS A 21 -14.56 -11.09 -1.33
C CYS A 21 -14.96 -12.51 -0.88
N ARG A 22 -15.95 -13.12 -1.54
CA ARG A 22 -16.35 -14.52 -1.27
C ARG A 22 -15.26 -15.51 -1.63
N LEU A 23 -14.65 -15.36 -2.81
CA LEU A 23 -13.60 -16.25 -3.30
C LEU A 23 -12.37 -16.22 -2.38
N LEU A 24 -11.98 -15.03 -1.94
CA LEU A 24 -10.81 -14.80 -1.10
C LEU A 24 -11.10 -14.95 0.40
N LYS A 25 -12.34 -15.32 0.77
CA LYS A 25 -12.80 -15.51 2.15
C LYS A 25 -12.54 -14.31 3.07
N VAL A 26 -12.72 -13.10 2.55
CA VAL A 26 -12.60 -11.84 3.31
C VAL A 26 -13.94 -11.16 3.47
N ALA A 27 -14.11 -10.45 4.59
CA ALA A 27 -15.30 -9.63 4.79
C ALA A 27 -15.28 -8.40 3.87
N ARG A 28 -16.41 -8.13 3.23
CA ARG A 28 -16.58 -6.94 2.37
C ARG A 28 -16.38 -5.64 3.15
N SER A 29 -16.79 -5.60 4.43
CA SER A 29 -16.56 -4.46 5.33
C SER A 29 -15.07 -4.17 5.52
N SER A 30 -14.25 -5.20 5.70
CA SER A 30 -12.80 -5.05 5.84
C SER A 30 -12.13 -4.51 4.58
N PHE A 31 -12.61 -4.90 3.39
CA PHE A 31 -12.14 -4.32 2.12
C PHE A 31 -12.42 -2.82 2.05
N TYR A 32 -13.65 -2.38 2.35
CA TYR A 32 -13.97 -0.95 2.31
C TYR A 32 -13.29 -0.15 3.42
N ALA A 33 -13.08 -0.73 4.60
CA ALA A 33 -12.28 -0.10 5.66
C ALA A 33 -10.82 0.07 5.24
N TRP A 34 -10.25 -0.94 4.56
CA TRP A 34 -8.93 -0.83 3.96
C TRP A 34 -8.92 0.25 2.88
N LEU A 35 -9.90 0.28 1.97
CA LEU A 35 -9.97 1.25 0.88
C LEU A 35 -10.06 2.70 1.39
N ALA A 36 -10.83 2.94 2.46
CA ALA A 36 -10.95 4.26 3.08
C ALA A 36 -9.61 4.78 3.62
N GLY A 37 -8.76 3.91 4.15
CA GLY A 37 -7.44 4.26 4.66
C GLY A 37 -6.31 4.25 3.62
N GLU A 38 -6.57 3.75 2.40
CA GLU A 38 -5.51 3.46 1.44
C GLU A 38 -4.85 4.72 0.88
N LYS A 39 -5.64 5.75 0.57
CA LYS A 39 -5.09 7.03 0.10
C LYS A 39 -4.13 7.65 1.12
N THR A 40 -4.51 7.65 2.40
CA THR A 40 -3.68 8.17 3.49
C THR A 40 -2.43 7.33 3.69
N ARG A 41 -2.52 6.00 3.59
CA ARG A 41 -1.33 5.11 3.66
C ARG A 41 -0.36 5.34 2.51
N ARG A 42 -0.86 5.46 1.27
CA ARG A 42 -0.01 5.75 0.11
C ARG A 42 0.69 7.10 0.23
N ALA A 43 -0.03 8.14 0.67
CA ALA A 43 0.58 9.45 0.89
C ALA A 43 1.71 9.40 1.93
N ARG A 44 1.52 8.64 3.02
CA ARG A 44 2.56 8.41 4.03
C ARG A 44 3.75 7.63 3.46
N GLN A 45 3.51 6.54 2.74
CA GLN A 45 4.57 5.76 2.10
C GLN A 45 5.43 6.59 1.16
N VAL A 46 4.82 7.43 0.32
CA VAL A 46 5.58 8.33 -0.56
C VAL A 46 6.44 9.30 0.24
N ALA A 47 5.91 9.88 1.33
CA ALA A 47 6.69 10.76 2.19
C ALA A 47 7.84 10.02 2.89
N ASP A 48 7.59 8.80 3.35
CA ASP A 48 8.58 7.94 4.00
C ASP A 48 9.68 7.52 3.01
N ASP A 49 9.33 7.20 1.77
CA ASP A 49 10.27 6.83 0.70
C ASP A 49 11.19 8.01 0.33
N VAL A 50 10.62 9.22 0.25
CA VAL A 50 11.38 10.46 0.03
C VAL A 50 12.35 10.68 1.19
N LEU A 51 11.87 10.57 2.43
CA LEU A 51 12.70 10.74 3.61
C LEU A 51 13.82 9.69 3.67
N ALA A 52 13.52 8.43 3.39
CA ALA A 52 14.50 7.35 3.34
C ALA A 52 15.55 7.60 2.25
N HIS A 53 15.15 8.13 1.09
CA HIS A 53 16.07 8.52 0.03
C HIS A 53 17.02 9.64 0.49
N GLU A 54 16.50 10.70 1.10
CA GLU A 54 17.30 11.80 1.65
C GLU A 54 18.32 11.32 2.69
N ILE A 55 17.87 10.48 3.64
CA ILE A 55 18.73 9.86 4.66
C ILE A 55 19.82 9.02 4.00
N THR A 56 19.51 8.28 2.94
CA THR A 56 20.48 7.43 2.23
C THR A 56 21.54 8.28 1.55
N VAL A 57 21.16 9.37 0.87
CA VAL A 57 22.10 10.31 0.23
C VAL A 57 23.03 10.92 1.26
N LEU A 58 22.51 11.40 2.39
CA LEU A 58 23.33 11.96 3.46
C LEU A 58 24.29 10.95 4.06
N HIS A 59 23.86 9.70 4.28
CA HIS A 59 24.75 8.64 4.76
C HIS A 59 25.85 8.32 3.76
N LEU A 60 25.55 8.23 2.47
CA LEU A 60 26.55 7.97 1.43
C LEU A 60 27.60 9.08 1.39
N VAL A 61 27.18 10.35 1.43
CA VAL A 61 28.08 11.51 1.44
C VAL A 61 28.90 11.60 2.73
N GLY A 62 28.28 11.29 3.88
CA GLY A 62 28.94 11.31 5.19
C GLY A 62 29.86 10.12 5.46
N SER A 63 29.63 8.97 4.81
CA SER A 63 30.47 7.77 4.94
C SER A 63 31.80 7.86 4.18
N GLY A 64 32.03 8.95 3.44
CA GLY A 64 33.31 9.26 2.78
C GLY A 64 34.36 9.88 3.71
N THR A 65 34.60 9.28 4.87
CA THR A 65 35.77 9.57 5.70
C THR A 65 36.36 8.28 6.28
N ALA A 66 37.18 7.59 5.48
CA ALA A 66 38.42 6.90 5.85
C ALA A 66 38.88 5.99 4.70
#